data_AF-A0A815AJD5-F1
#
_entry.id   AF-A0A815AJD5-F1
#
_cell.length_a   1.000
_cell.length_b   1.000
_cell.length_c   1.000
_cell.angle_alpha   90.00
_cell.angle_beta   90.00
_cell.angle_gamma   90.00
#
_symmetry.space_group_name_H-M   'P 1'
#
loop_
_entity.id
_entity.type
_entity.pdbx_description
1 polymer ?
#
loop_
_entity_poly.entity_id
_entity_poly.type
_entity_poly.pdbx_seq_one_letter_code
_entity_poly.pdbx_strand_id
1 'polypeptide(L)'
;MVMNSNNSQQQINLINENKFEILLNKKHIEITEYDSTIIALNNFVEDTQRAMKYVSDQMMEQYQLKNIRVVPQLLDSIQLNDIKQIDENSSESFRMLKGVMKISILAMRLYLKTDHEYTLVLICANKPNVTLLNDICRELNITLNKQIISSNEFDSTKQQQQSIRNIYQVQAHIVDGCLTVKSSHLPQHTIRIILTSPVFHKLNPDPTDMLDKNKCLQAAAEIRHSNWFTGCMFNHNYNIIVLRLLRHLQYNNQTPLSYLNLWCLVLLVHKCQTQPINSITKLFCSVFTYLSSGILLPNKLGLGIIDPCEKDPIDVANYLTNEQRSIITTYAQNIERLITFEQFDKIFPLNQQTD
;
A
#
# COMPACT_ATOMS: atom_id res chain seq x y z
N MET A 1 -37.64 19.71 35.31
CA MET A 1 -37.64 20.00 33.85
C MET A 1 -36.30 19.70 33.16
N VAL A 2 -35.13 19.86 33.80
CA VAL A 2 -33.81 19.61 33.18
C VAL A 2 -33.47 18.12 32.92
N MET A 3 -34.07 17.18 33.67
CA MET A 3 -33.82 15.74 33.46
C MET A 3 -34.55 15.15 32.23
N ASN A 4 -35.74 15.67 31.88
CA ASN A 4 -36.51 15.19 30.73
C ASN A 4 -35.97 15.70 29.39
N SER A 5 -35.34 16.88 29.36
CA SER A 5 -34.65 17.39 28.17
C SER A 5 -33.40 16.56 27.85
N ASN A 6 -32.65 16.11 28.86
CA ASN A 6 -31.46 15.28 28.64
C ASN A 6 -31.79 13.89 28.09
N ASN A 7 -32.87 13.24 28.57
CA ASN A 7 -33.28 11.93 28.05
C ASN A 7 -33.82 12.00 26.61
N SER A 8 -34.57 13.06 26.27
CA SER A 8 -35.06 13.25 24.89
C SER A 8 -33.93 13.60 23.92
N GLN A 9 -32.97 14.44 24.33
CA GLN A 9 -31.78 14.74 23.54
C GLN A 9 -30.90 13.49 23.32
N GLN A 10 -30.71 12.67 24.35
CA GLN A 10 -29.98 11.40 24.24
C GLN A 10 -30.68 10.42 23.29
N GLN A 11 -32.00 10.31 23.36
CA GLN A 11 -32.78 9.42 22.50
C GLN A 11 -32.77 9.87 21.03
N ILE A 12 -32.84 11.18 20.77
CA ILE A 12 -32.68 11.75 19.43
C ILE A 12 -31.25 11.51 18.92
N ASN A 13 -30.23 11.72 19.75
CA ASN A 13 -28.83 11.44 19.37
C ASN A 13 -28.62 9.96 19.01
N LEU A 14 -29.21 9.04 19.77
CA LEU A 14 -29.17 7.59 19.48
C LEU A 14 -29.86 7.24 18.16
N ILE A 15 -31.02 7.85 17.86
CA ILE A 15 -31.73 7.66 16.59
C ILE A 15 -30.90 8.21 15.42
N ASN A 16 -30.26 9.36 15.61
CA ASN A 16 -29.45 10.03 14.60
C ASN A 16 -28.15 9.28 14.31
N GLU A 17 -27.46 8.79 15.35
CA GLU A 17 -26.32 7.89 15.22
C GLU A 17 -26.71 6.64 14.42
N ASN A 18 -27.89 6.09 14.66
CA ASN A 18 -28.37 4.91 13.93
C ASN A 18 -28.61 5.19 12.43
N LYS A 19 -29.21 6.34 12.07
CA LYS A 19 -29.40 6.73 10.66
C LYS A 19 -28.07 6.91 9.93
N PHE A 20 -27.11 7.60 10.56
CA PHE A 20 -25.81 7.83 9.93
C PHE A 20 -25.01 6.53 9.82
N GLU A 21 -25.05 5.66 10.84
CA GLU A 21 -24.43 4.33 10.82
C GLU A 21 -24.93 3.50 9.64
N ILE A 22 -26.25 3.50 9.37
CA ILE A 22 -26.86 2.81 8.22
C ILE A 22 -26.31 3.36 6.91
N LEU A 23 -26.22 4.69 6.78
CA LEU A 23 -25.66 5.32 5.58
C LEU A 23 -24.19 4.97 5.38
N LEU A 24 -23.37 5.04 6.43
CA LEU A 24 -21.95 4.70 6.37
C LEU A 24 -21.75 3.24 5.93
N ASN A 25 -22.54 2.31 6.47
CA ASN A 25 -22.50 0.90 6.06
C ASN A 25 -22.92 0.73 4.59
N LYS A 26 -24.02 1.38 4.17
CA LYS A 26 -24.46 1.33 2.77
C LYS A 26 -23.39 1.85 1.82
N LYS A 27 -22.78 3.01 2.15
CA LYS A 27 -21.73 3.60 1.33
C LYS A 27 -20.47 2.73 1.32
N HIS A 28 -20.09 2.13 2.45
CA HIS A 28 -18.99 1.18 2.52
C HIS A 28 -19.17 0.00 1.57
N ILE A 29 -20.36 -0.60 1.53
CA ILE A 29 -20.69 -1.69 0.60
C ILE A 29 -20.66 -1.20 -0.85
N GLU A 30 -21.17 0.01 -1.12
CA GLU A 30 -21.20 0.60 -2.46
C GLU A 30 -19.79 0.80 -3.04
N ILE A 31 -18.85 1.29 -2.23
CA ILE A 31 -17.49 1.70 -2.68
C ILE A 31 -16.47 0.56 -2.64
N THR A 32 -16.70 -0.45 -1.81
CA THR A 32 -15.76 -1.58 -1.63
C THR A 32 -15.73 -2.41 -2.91
N GLU A 33 -14.52 -2.80 -3.32
CA GLU A 33 -14.33 -3.67 -4.48
C GLU A 33 -15.01 -5.05 -4.31
N TYR A 34 -15.48 -5.64 -5.40
CA TYR A 34 -16.14 -6.95 -5.36
C TYR A 34 -15.17 -8.07 -4.99
N ASP A 35 -15.64 -9.07 -4.25
CA ASP A 35 -14.82 -10.21 -3.81
C ASP A 35 -14.16 -10.95 -5.00
N SER A 36 -14.88 -11.10 -6.11
CA SER A 36 -14.35 -11.71 -7.33
C SER A 36 -13.17 -10.92 -7.91
N THR A 37 -13.28 -9.58 -7.95
CA THR A 37 -12.19 -8.69 -8.38
C THR A 37 -11.02 -8.75 -7.41
N ILE A 38 -11.27 -8.77 -6.09
CA ILE A 38 -10.23 -8.88 -5.07
C ILE A 38 -9.48 -10.22 -5.21
N ILE A 39 -10.19 -11.33 -5.46
CA ILE A 39 -9.58 -12.64 -5.71
C ILE A 39 -8.71 -12.59 -6.97
N ALA A 40 -9.23 -12.06 -8.08
CA ALA A 40 -8.47 -11.92 -9.33
C ALA A 40 -7.22 -11.04 -9.16
N LEU A 41 -7.34 -9.95 -8.41
CA LEU A 41 -6.22 -9.07 -8.07
C LEU A 41 -5.19 -9.79 -7.20
N ASN A 42 -5.61 -10.54 -6.19
CA ASN A 42 -4.69 -11.32 -5.36
C ASN A 42 -3.92 -12.36 -6.19
N ASN A 43 -4.60 -13.04 -7.12
CA ASN A 43 -3.95 -13.95 -8.05
C ASN A 43 -2.90 -13.21 -8.91
N PHE A 44 -3.25 -12.03 -9.45
CA PHE A 44 -2.31 -11.21 -10.22
C PHE A 44 -1.08 -10.79 -9.38
N VAL A 45 -1.29 -10.40 -8.13
CA VAL A 45 -0.20 -10.08 -7.20
C VAL A 45 0.66 -11.31 -6.90
N GLU A 46 0.05 -12.47 -6.66
CA GLU A 46 0.75 -13.72 -6.40
C GLU A 46 1.56 -14.21 -7.60
N ASP A 47 1.02 -14.12 -8.81
CA ASP A 47 1.74 -14.43 -10.05
C ASP A 47 2.94 -13.51 -10.23
N THR A 48 2.78 -12.22 -9.95
CA THR A 48 3.88 -11.25 -9.98
C THR A 48 4.96 -11.57 -8.93
N GLN A 49 4.57 -11.95 -7.70
CA GLN A 49 5.51 -12.37 -6.66
C GLN A 49 6.24 -13.67 -7.01
N ARG A 50 5.53 -14.66 -7.59
CA ARG A 50 6.11 -15.92 -8.04
C ARG A 50 7.10 -15.72 -9.18
N ALA A 51 6.75 -14.88 -10.16
CA ALA A 51 7.65 -14.52 -11.24
C ALA A 51 8.91 -13.80 -10.71
N MET A 52 8.76 -12.87 -9.75
CA MET A 52 9.89 -12.21 -9.10
C MET A 52 10.79 -13.18 -8.34
N LYS A 53 10.22 -14.18 -7.66
CA LYS A 53 11.00 -15.23 -7.00
C LYS A 53 11.84 -16.01 -8.03
N TYR A 54 11.26 -16.36 -9.17
CA TYR A 54 11.98 -17.03 -10.25
C TYR A 54 13.10 -16.16 -10.84
N VAL A 55 12.86 -14.87 -11.07
CA VAL A 55 13.90 -13.91 -11.48
C VAL A 55 15.03 -13.85 -10.44
N SER A 56 14.69 -13.81 -9.14
CA SER A 56 15.69 -13.84 -8.06
C SER A 56 16.57 -15.10 -8.11
N ASP A 57 15.98 -16.26 -8.36
CA ASP A 57 16.71 -17.53 -8.45
C ASP A 57 17.59 -17.58 -9.70
N GLN A 58 17.08 -17.16 -10.87
CA GLN A 58 17.88 -17.09 -12.10
C GLN A 58 19.08 -16.14 -11.97
N MET A 59 18.86 -14.95 -11.37
CA MET A 59 19.96 -14.01 -11.13
C MET A 59 21.00 -14.64 -10.21
N MET A 60 20.59 -15.32 -9.13
CA MET A 60 21.50 -16.01 -8.22
C MET A 60 22.35 -17.06 -8.95
N GLU A 61 21.73 -17.92 -9.75
CA GLU A 61 22.45 -18.94 -10.54
C GLU A 61 23.48 -18.31 -11.48
N GLN A 62 23.10 -17.22 -12.17
CA GLN A 62 24.02 -16.49 -13.05
C GLN A 62 25.20 -15.88 -12.28
N TYR A 63 24.98 -15.36 -11.07
CA TYR A 63 26.05 -14.82 -10.21
C TYR A 63 26.98 -15.92 -9.71
N GLN A 64 26.45 -17.08 -9.30
CA GLN A 64 27.25 -18.23 -8.91
C GLN A 64 28.13 -18.71 -10.06
N LEU A 65 27.57 -18.86 -11.27
CA LEU A 65 28.31 -19.28 -12.46
C LEU A 65 29.42 -18.29 -12.84
N LYS A 66 29.18 -16.98 -12.73
CA LYS A 66 30.22 -15.96 -12.99
C LYS A 66 31.37 -16.06 -11.97
N ASN A 67 31.06 -16.20 -10.68
CA ASN A 67 32.08 -16.30 -9.64
C ASN A 67 32.85 -17.61 -9.71
N ILE A 68 32.18 -18.73 -10.03
CA ILE A 68 32.83 -20.03 -10.29
C ILE A 68 33.72 -19.99 -11.53
N ARG A 69 33.49 -19.10 -12.51
CA ARG A 69 34.36 -18.96 -13.70
C ARG A 69 35.56 -18.04 -13.50
N VAL A 70 35.54 -17.15 -12.51
CA VAL A 70 36.67 -16.28 -12.15
C VAL A 70 37.72 -17.03 -11.32
N VAL A 71 37.28 -17.95 -10.47
CA VAL A 71 38.12 -18.81 -9.61
C VAL A 71 39.07 -19.76 -10.39
N PRO A 72 38.73 -20.34 -11.57
CA PRO A 72 39.63 -21.21 -12.33
C PRO A 72 40.88 -20.53 -12.89
N GLN A 73 40.97 -19.19 -12.92
CA GLN A 73 42.19 -18.51 -13.34
C GLN A 73 43.24 -18.38 -12.21
N LEU A 74 42.93 -18.83 -10.99
CA LEU A 74 43.82 -18.81 -9.82
C LEU A 74 44.09 -20.22 -9.24
N LEU A 75 43.65 -21.29 -9.91
CA LEU A 75 43.67 -22.66 -9.38
C LEU A 75 44.55 -23.60 -10.20
N ASP A 76 45.86 -23.40 -10.14
CA ASP A 76 46.84 -24.46 -10.43
C ASP A 76 47.27 -25.23 -9.15
N SER A 77 46.65 -24.99 -7.99
CA SER A 77 47.15 -25.58 -6.73
C SER A 77 46.13 -25.89 -5.63
N ILE A 78 44.87 -26.28 -5.93
CA ILE A 78 44.00 -26.85 -4.88
C ILE A 78 43.29 -28.11 -5.40
N GLN A 79 43.44 -29.19 -4.64
CA GLN A 79 42.89 -30.53 -4.92
C GLN A 79 41.35 -30.52 -4.87
N LEU A 80 40.72 -31.22 -5.83
CA LEU A 80 39.28 -31.25 -6.12
C LEU A 80 38.34 -31.79 -5.01
N ASN A 81 38.82 -32.04 -3.79
CA ASN A 81 38.04 -32.71 -2.75
C ASN A 81 37.36 -31.76 -1.74
N ASP A 82 37.68 -30.46 -1.73
CA ASP A 82 37.08 -29.49 -0.80
C ASP A 82 35.80 -28.80 -1.30
N ILE A 83 35.30 -29.16 -2.49
CA ILE A 83 34.13 -28.50 -3.13
C ILE A 83 32.79 -29.00 -2.53
N LYS A 84 32.79 -30.03 -1.67
CA LYS A 84 31.56 -30.68 -1.17
C LYS A 84 31.05 -30.19 0.20
N GLN A 85 31.48 -29.03 0.69
CA GLN A 85 30.90 -28.36 1.86
C GLN A 85 30.59 -26.88 1.59
N ILE A 86 29.95 -26.57 0.46
CA ILE A 86 29.35 -25.26 0.25
C ILE A 86 27.93 -25.33 0.82
N ASP A 87 27.84 -25.11 2.13
CA ASP A 87 26.62 -25.08 2.93
C ASP A 87 25.53 -24.18 2.32
N GLU A 88 24.27 -24.53 2.53
CA GLU A 88 23.07 -23.74 2.20
C GLU A 88 23.18 -22.27 2.70
N ASN A 89 23.90 -22.03 3.79
CA ASN A 89 24.17 -20.69 4.34
C ASN A 89 25.00 -19.77 3.42
N SER A 90 25.83 -20.32 2.53
CA SER A 90 26.60 -19.53 1.56
C SER A 90 25.75 -19.07 0.37
N SER A 91 24.69 -19.80 0.03
CA SER A 91 23.81 -19.50 -1.11
C SER A 91 23.02 -18.20 -0.90
N GLU A 92 22.61 -17.90 0.33
CA GLU A 92 21.92 -16.65 0.67
C GLU A 92 22.79 -15.41 0.51
N SER A 93 24.11 -15.54 0.64
CA SER A 93 25.05 -14.43 0.47
C SER A 93 25.06 -13.90 -0.97
N PHE A 94 24.80 -14.77 -1.96
CA PHE A 94 24.71 -14.41 -3.37
C PHE A 94 23.32 -13.89 -3.79
N ARG A 95 22.32 -13.94 -2.89
CA ARG A 95 20.95 -13.50 -3.21
C ARG A 95 20.86 -11.98 -3.26
N MET A 96 20.82 -11.41 -4.47
CA MET A 96 20.61 -9.97 -4.67
C MET A 96 19.19 -9.53 -4.31
N LEU A 97 18.16 -10.29 -4.71
CA LEU A 97 16.76 -9.96 -4.44
C LEU A 97 16.27 -10.74 -3.22
N LYS A 98 16.14 -10.06 -2.09
CA LYS A 98 15.86 -10.66 -0.77
C LYS A 98 14.39 -11.00 -0.56
N GLY A 99 13.47 -10.23 -1.14
CA GLY A 99 12.03 -10.52 -1.01
C GLY A 99 11.14 -9.45 -1.64
N VAL A 100 9.87 -9.81 -1.84
CA VAL A 100 8.83 -8.90 -2.35
C VAL A 100 7.70 -8.79 -1.33
N MET A 101 7.39 -7.56 -0.92
CA MET A 101 6.38 -7.29 0.11
C MET A 101 5.17 -6.55 -0.48
N LYS A 102 3.97 -6.96 -0.04
CA LYS A 102 2.74 -6.18 -0.22
C LYS A 102 2.80 -4.99 0.74
N ILE A 103 2.46 -3.79 0.27
CA ILE A 103 2.40 -2.57 1.10
C ILE A 103 1.09 -1.79 0.87
N SER A 104 0.84 -0.78 1.69
CA SER A 104 -0.26 0.17 1.52
C SER A 104 -1.61 -0.55 1.34
N ILE A 105 -2.39 -0.21 0.30
CA ILE A 105 -3.72 -0.80 0.01
C ILE A 105 -3.72 -2.34 0.04
N LEU A 106 -2.68 -2.99 -0.51
CA LEU A 106 -2.58 -4.46 -0.57
C LEU A 106 -2.43 -5.07 0.82
N ALA A 107 -1.51 -4.55 1.63
CA ALA A 107 -1.24 -5.06 2.98
C ALA A 107 -2.39 -4.73 3.94
N MET A 108 -2.92 -3.51 3.84
CA MET A 108 -3.97 -2.97 4.72
C MET A 108 -5.38 -3.43 4.33
N ARG A 109 -5.54 -4.10 3.18
CA ARG A 109 -6.81 -4.58 2.61
C ARG A 109 -7.85 -3.48 2.41
N LEU A 110 -7.43 -2.31 1.95
CA LEU A 110 -8.28 -1.13 1.85
C LEU A 110 -8.99 -0.96 0.50
N TYR A 111 -9.10 -2.02 -0.32
CA TYR A 111 -9.62 -1.99 -1.70
C TYR A 111 -10.91 -1.20 -1.92
N LEU A 112 -10.90 -0.31 -2.91
CA LEU A 112 -12.05 0.42 -3.43
C LEU A 112 -12.23 0.13 -4.94
N LYS A 113 -13.46 0.24 -5.46
CA LYS A 113 -13.78 0.07 -6.90
C LYS A 113 -13.01 1.02 -7.83
N THR A 114 -12.52 2.11 -7.29
CA THR A 114 -11.74 3.14 -8.01
C THR A 114 -10.24 2.85 -8.02
N ASP A 115 -9.78 1.81 -7.30
CA ASP A 115 -8.37 1.46 -7.20
C ASP A 115 -7.93 0.66 -8.43
N HIS A 116 -7.06 1.26 -9.25
CA HIS A 116 -6.48 0.62 -10.44
C HIS A 116 -4.97 0.40 -10.34
N GLU A 117 -4.34 0.90 -9.27
CA GLU A 117 -2.91 0.80 -9.06
C GLU A 117 -2.59 0.31 -7.65
N TYR A 118 -1.68 -0.66 -7.56
CA TYR A 118 -1.27 -1.32 -6.34
C TYR A 118 0.24 -1.35 -6.25
N THR A 119 0.80 -1.35 -5.04
CA THR A 119 2.26 -1.24 -4.86
C THR A 119 2.84 -2.46 -4.13
N LEU A 120 3.91 -3.00 -4.69
CA LEU A 120 4.83 -3.94 -4.06
C LEU A 120 6.18 -3.26 -3.82
N VAL A 121 6.91 -3.72 -2.81
CA VAL A 121 8.29 -3.32 -2.57
C VAL A 121 9.22 -4.50 -2.76
N LEU A 122 10.21 -4.36 -3.62
CA LEU A 122 11.27 -5.34 -3.86
C LEU A 122 12.51 -4.96 -3.03
N ILE A 123 12.90 -5.84 -2.11
CA ILE A 123 14.04 -5.63 -1.21
C ILE A 123 15.30 -6.19 -1.87
N CYS A 124 16.28 -5.32 -2.09
CA CYS A 124 17.58 -5.64 -2.67
C CYS A 124 18.67 -5.70 -1.58
N ALA A 125 19.62 -6.60 -1.74
CA ALA A 125 20.77 -6.75 -0.84
C ALA A 125 21.67 -5.50 -0.84
N ASN A 126 21.82 -4.89 -2.01
CA ASN A 126 22.63 -3.69 -2.25
C ASN A 126 21.73 -2.52 -2.66
N LYS A 127 22.28 -1.29 -2.61
CA LYS A 127 21.61 -0.08 -3.10
C LYS A 127 21.20 -0.31 -4.57
N PRO A 128 19.89 -0.31 -4.90
CA PRO A 128 19.44 -0.59 -6.25
C PRO A 128 19.88 0.51 -7.21
N ASN A 129 20.14 0.11 -8.44
CA ASN A 129 20.63 0.99 -9.49
C ASN A 129 19.87 0.76 -10.81
N VAL A 130 20.08 1.64 -11.79
CA VAL A 130 19.38 1.60 -13.08
C VAL A 130 19.65 0.30 -13.82
N THR A 131 20.89 -0.20 -13.75
CA THR A 131 21.26 -1.48 -14.37
C THR A 131 20.42 -2.63 -13.82
N LEU A 132 20.34 -2.77 -12.49
CA LEU A 132 19.54 -3.79 -11.83
C LEU A 132 18.05 -3.67 -12.17
N LEU A 133 17.52 -2.44 -12.21
CA LEU A 133 16.12 -2.19 -12.55
C LEU A 133 15.78 -2.71 -13.97
N ASN A 134 16.64 -2.40 -14.95
CA ASN A 134 16.46 -2.84 -16.33
C ASN A 134 16.61 -4.35 -16.50
N ASP A 135 17.58 -4.96 -15.80
CA ASP A 135 17.76 -6.41 -15.80
C ASP A 135 16.51 -7.12 -15.25
N ILE A 136 15.99 -6.67 -14.11
CA ILE A 136 14.75 -7.21 -13.53
C ILE A 136 13.59 -7.00 -14.49
N CYS A 137 13.46 -5.82 -15.10
CA CYS A 137 12.39 -5.53 -16.05
C CYS A 137 12.39 -6.53 -17.22
N ARG A 138 13.56 -6.82 -17.80
CA ARG A 138 13.72 -7.77 -18.90
C ARG A 138 13.35 -9.19 -18.47
N GLU A 139 13.95 -9.68 -17.39
CA GLU A 139 13.74 -11.06 -16.93
C GLU A 139 12.31 -11.28 -16.42
N LEU A 140 11.70 -10.28 -15.78
CA LEU A 140 10.31 -10.34 -15.33
C LEU A 140 9.35 -10.41 -16.52
N ASN A 141 9.58 -9.59 -17.55
CA ASN A 141 8.78 -9.62 -18.77
C ASN A 141 8.84 -10.98 -19.46
N ILE A 142 10.04 -11.58 -19.51
CA ILE A 142 10.24 -12.93 -20.05
C ILE A 142 9.53 -13.97 -19.18
N THR A 143 9.69 -13.91 -17.85
CA THR A 143 9.16 -14.91 -16.92
C THR A 143 7.64 -14.93 -16.89
N LEU A 144 7.01 -13.76 -16.77
CA LEU A 144 5.55 -13.65 -16.77
C LEU A 144 4.95 -14.19 -18.06
N ASN A 145 5.56 -13.88 -19.21
CA ASN A 145 5.10 -14.35 -20.51
C ASN A 145 5.42 -15.84 -20.80
N LYS A 146 6.45 -16.42 -20.14
CA LYS A 146 6.78 -17.85 -20.23
C LYS A 146 5.90 -18.73 -19.34
N GLN A 147 5.58 -18.31 -18.12
CA GLN A 147 4.72 -19.09 -17.20
C GLN A 147 3.33 -19.36 -17.79
N ILE A 148 2.85 -18.47 -18.66
CA ILE A 148 1.61 -18.62 -19.43
C ILE A 148 1.68 -19.73 -20.49
N ILE A 149 2.87 -20.05 -20.99
CA ILE A 149 3.06 -21.08 -22.02
C ILE A 149 3.05 -22.48 -21.39
N SER A 150 3.68 -22.64 -20.21
CA SER A 150 3.79 -23.93 -19.52
C SER A 150 2.50 -24.42 -18.85
N SER A 151 1.58 -23.53 -18.44
CA SER A 151 0.30 -23.94 -17.83
C SER A 151 -0.70 -24.57 -18.82
N ASN A 152 -0.40 -24.53 -20.13
CA ASN A 152 -1.30 -25.00 -21.19
C ASN A 152 -0.96 -26.40 -21.73
N GLU A 153 0.17 -27.00 -21.38
CA GLU A 153 0.56 -28.32 -21.89
C GLU A 153 -0.05 -29.50 -21.10
N PHE A 154 -0.75 -29.25 -19.98
CA PHE A 154 -1.20 -30.31 -19.07
C PHE A 154 -2.72 -30.53 -18.95
N ASP A 155 -3.57 -29.82 -19.69
CA ASP A 155 -5.03 -29.97 -19.55
C ASP A 155 -5.74 -30.10 -20.91
N SER A 156 -5.47 -31.20 -21.63
CA SER A 156 -6.07 -31.53 -22.93
C SER A 156 -7.53 -32.00 -22.86
N THR A 157 -8.27 -31.77 -21.77
CA THR A 157 -9.66 -32.22 -21.61
C THR A 157 -10.68 -31.13 -21.27
N LYS A 158 -10.29 -29.86 -21.12
CA LYS A 158 -11.25 -28.76 -20.91
C LYS A 158 -11.37 -27.87 -22.13
N GLN A 159 -12.13 -28.34 -23.12
CA GLN A 159 -12.58 -27.50 -24.22
C GLN A 159 -13.71 -26.55 -23.76
N GLN A 160 -13.62 -25.30 -24.24
CA GLN A 160 -14.66 -24.25 -24.28
C GLN A 160 -14.80 -23.28 -23.09
N GLN A 161 -13.69 -22.79 -22.55
CA GLN A 161 -13.63 -21.36 -22.25
C GLN A 161 -12.40 -20.79 -22.95
N GLN A 162 -12.60 -19.83 -23.85
CA GLN A 162 -11.53 -18.98 -24.35
C GLN A 162 -10.90 -18.29 -23.13
N SER A 163 -9.87 -18.91 -22.54
CA SER A 163 -9.05 -18.26 -21.54
C SER A 163 -8.37 -17.11 -22.25
N ILE A 164 -8.93 -15.91 -22.06
CA ILE A 164 -8.31 -14.65 -22.47
C ILE A 164 -6.89 -14.72 -21.92
N ARG A 165 -5.90 -14.77 -22.82
CA ARG A 165 -4.49 -14.86 -22.43
C ARG A 165 -4.17 -13.62 -21.59
N ASN A 166 -3.81 -13.81 -20.32
CA ASN A 166 -3.31 -12.73 -19.48
C ASN A 166 -1.99 -12.25 -20.08
N ILE A 167 -1.97 -11.20 -20.88
CA ILE A 167 -0.72 -10.62 -21.37
C ILE A 167 -0.29 -9.58 -20.34
N TYR A 168 0.86 -9.80 -19.73
CA TYR A 168 1.45 -8.84 -18.81
C TYR A 168 2.42 -7.94 -19.56
N GLN A 169 2.25 -6.64 -19.39
CA GLN A 169 3.19 -5.64 -19.90
C GLN A 169 4.03 -5.11 -18.75
N VAL A 170 5.34 -5.34 -18.80
CA VAL A 170 6.31 -4.82 -17.82
C VAL A 170 7.05 -3.62 -18.40
N GLN A 171 7.12 -2.53 -17.65
CA GLN A 171 7.86 -1.32 -18.02
C GLN A 171 8.69 -0.82 -16.83
N ALA A 172 9.91 -0.35 -17.10
CA ALA A 172 10.77 0.29 -16.11
C ALA A 172 10.62 1.82 -16.18
N HIS A 173 10.51 2.45 -15.01
CA HIS A 173 10.44 3.90 -14.85
C HIS A 173 11.63 4.35 -14.01
N ILE A 174 12.68 4.82 -14.70
CA ILE A 174 13.97 5.16 -14.09
C ILE A 174 13.83 6.31 -13.09
N VAL A 175 13.10 7.36 -13.48
CA VAL A 175 12.89 8.56 -12.65
C VAL A 175 12.19 8.23 -11.34
N ASP A 176 11.20 7.34 -11.39
CA ASP A 176 10.44 6.91 -10.21
C ASP A 176 11.08 5.73 -9.46
N GLY A 177 12.19 5.19 -9.97
CA GLY A 177 12.89 4.05 -9.37
C GLY A 177 12.01 2.80 -9.24
N CYS A 178 11.12 2.56 -10.20
CA CYS A 178 10.11 1.50 -10.10
C CYS A 178 9.85 0.76 -11.42
N LEU A 179 9.20 -0.40 -11.31
CA LEU A 179 8.66 -1.17 -12.42
C LEU A 179 7.13 -1.12 -12.37
N THR A 180 6.47 -1.15 -13.52
CA THR A 180 5.01 -1.34 -13.59
C THR A 180 4.69 -2.61 -14.37
N VAL A 181 3.88 -3.47 -13.77
CA VAL A 181 3.30 -4.65 -14.41
C VAL A 181 1.82 -4.35 -14.64
N LYS A 182 1.39 -4.29 -15.91
CA LYS A 182 0.00 -4.05 -16.28
C LYS A 182 -0.64 -5.34 -16.76
N SER A 183 -1.83 -5.64 -16.26
CA SER A 183 -2.67 -6.72 -16.76
C SER A 183 -3.43 -6.26 -18.02
N SER A 184 -3.63 -7.16 -18.98
CA SER A 184 -4.48 -6.92 -20.16
C SER A 184 -5.98 -7.11 -19.89
N HIS A 185 -6.36 -7.61 -18.71
CA HIS A 185 -7.76 -7.82 -18.36
C HIS A 185 -8.45 -6.52 -18.01
N LEU A 186 -9.75 -6.43 -18.32
CA LEU A 186 -10.61 -5.34 -17.88
C LEU A 186 -11.28 -5.74 -16.54
N PRO A 187 -11.27 -4.86 -15.52
CA PRO A 187 -10.57 -3.57 -15.46
C PRO A 187 -9.05 -3.73 -15.39
N GLN A 188 -8.33 -2.81 -16.06
CA GLN A 188 -6.88 -2.86 -16.11
C GLN A 188 -6.27 -2.46 -14.75
N HIS A 189 -5.72 -3.46 -14.05
CA HIS A 189 -4.95 -3.23 -12.84
C HIS A 189 -3.45 -3.12 -13.15
N THR A 190 -2.78 -2.23 -12.41
CA THR A 190 -1.35 -2.02 -12.47
C THR A 190 -0.70 -2.35 -11.13
N ILE A 191 0.34 -3.18 -11.14
CA ILE A 191 1.21 -3.39 -9.99
C ILE A 191 2.48 -2.59 -10.21
N ARG A 192 2.70 -1.57 -9.37
CA ARG A 192 3.96 -0.83 -9.28
C ARG A 192 4.88 -1.52 -8.29
N ILE A 193 6.13 -1.75 -8.67
CA ILE A 193 7.14 -2.41 -7.86
C ILE A 193 8.28 -1.43 -7.62
N ILE A 194 8.40 -0.96 -6.39
CA ILE A 194 9.44 0.01 -6.02
C ILE A 194 10.61 -0.75 -5.38
N LEU A 195 11.84 -0.43 -5.76
CA LEU A 195 13.02 -1.08 -5.23
C LEU A 195 13.51 -0.36 -3.98
N THR A 196 13.95 -1.11 -2.99
CA THR A 196 14.62 -0.56 -1.79
C THR A 196 15.72 -1.47 -1.31
N SER A 197 16.50 -1.01 -0.33
CA SER A 197 17.54 -1.81 0.31
C SER A 197 17.74 -1.41 1.77
N PRO A 198 17.96 -2.36 2.70
CA PRO A 198 18.28 -2.01 4.09
C PRO A 198 19.65 -1.32 4.23
N VAL A 199 20.51 -1.34 3.20
CA VAL A 199 21.86 -0.76 3.26
C VAL A 199 21.92 0.74 2.97
N PHE A 200 20.79 1.42 2.73
CA PHE A 200 20.77 2.88 2.53
C PHE A 200 21.29 3.67 3.74
N HIS A 201 21.28 3.08 4.94
CA HIS A 201 21.85 3.67 6.16
C HIS A 201 23.35 3.40 6.33
N LYS A 202 23.97 2.58 5.47
CA LYS A 202 25.40 2.25 5.54
C LYS A 202 26.23 3.24 4.72
N LEU A 203 27.44 3.53 5.21
CA LEU A 203 28.43 4.46 4.60
C LEU A 203 29.12 3.89 3.34
N ASN A 204 28.58 2.86 2.71
CA ASN A 204 29.14 2.30 1.49
C ASN A 204 29.04 3.33 0.35
N PRO A 205 30.03 3.41 -0.56
CA PRO A 205 29.97 4.31 -1.70
C PRO A 205 28.70 4.07 -2.51
N ASP A 206 28.05 5.15 -2.93
CA ASP A 206 26.85 5.09 -3.76
C ASP A 206 27.24 4.64 -5.18
N PRO A 207 26.50 3.71 -5.80
CA PRO A 207 26.69 3.37 -7.21
C PRO A 207 26.55 4.60 -8.10
N THR A 208 27.30 4.67 -9.19
CA THR A 208 27.23 5.79 -10.15
C THR A 208 25.85 5.92 -10.81
N ASP A 209 25.13 4.81 -10.95
CA ASP A 209 23.79 4.72 -11.54
C ASP A 209 22.71 4.42 -10.48
N MET A 210 22.91 4.83 -9.23
CA MET A 210 21.96 4.57 -8.14
C MET A 210 20.57 5.16 -8.43
N LEU A 211 19.51 4.42 -8.07
CA LEU A 211 18.15 4.94 -8.10
C LEU A 211 17.96 6.06 -7.07
N ASP A 212 16.89 6.85 -7.21
CA ASP A 212 16.58 7.93 -6.27
C ASP A 212 16.49 7.39 -4.83
N LYS A 213 17.43 7.86 -3.99
CA LYS A 213 17.57 7.45 -2.60
C LYS A 213 16.30 7.74 -1.79
N ASN A 214 15.64 8.87 -2.02
CA ASN A 214 14.44 9.26 -1.27
C ASN A 214 13.27 8.34 -1.63
N LYS A 215 13.10 7.98 -2.90
CA LYS A 215 12.09 7.01 -3.34
C LYS A 215 12.30 5.64 -2.70
N CYS A 216 13.55 5.18 -2.65
CA CYS A 216 13.87 3.91 -2.01
C CYS A 216 13.63 3.94 -0.48
N LEU A 217 13.99 5.04 0.19
CA LEU A 217 13.75 5.22 1.63
C LEU A 217 12.25 5.30 1.94
N GLN A 218 11.46 5.97 1.09
CA GLN A 218 10.01 6.02 1.20
C GLN A 218 9.40 4.62 1.07
N ALA A 219 9.87 3.81 0.12
CA ALA A 219 9.44 2.42 -0.01
C ALA A 219 9.78 1.58 1.24
N ALA A 220 10.92 1.82 1.88
CA ALA A 220 11.26 1.19 3.15
C ALA A 220 10.38 1.67 4.32
N ALA A 221 9.98 2.94 4.34
CA ALA A 221 9.02 3.47 5.31
C ALA A 221 7.65 2.82 5.15
N GLU A 222 7.15 2.69 3.90
CA GLU A 222 5.87 2.03 3.61
C GLU A 222 5.83 0.55 4.05
N ILE A 223 6.97 -0.17 4.00
CA ILE A 223 7.07 -1.51 4.60
C ILE A 223 6.81 -1.44 6.11
N ARG A 224 7.45 -0.49 6.82
CA ARG A 224 7.25 -0.31 8.27
C ARG A 224 5.80 0.08 8.58
N HIS A 225 5.24 1.02 7.83
CA HIS A 225 3.84 1.46 7.95
C HIS A 225 2.86 0.29 7.79
N SER A 226 3.09 -0.56 6.79
CA SER A 226 2.25 -1.74 6.51
C SER A 226 2.34 -2.80 7.61
N ASN A 227 3.55 -3.03 8.14
CA ASN A 227 3.77 -3.94 9.28
C ASN A 227 3.12 -3.41 10.55
N TRP A 228 3.30 -2.12 10.84
CA TRP A 228 2.67 -1.45 11.99
C TRP A 228 1.14 -1.52 11.90
N PHE A 229 0.57 -1.25 10.73
CA PHE A 229 -0.88 -1.36 10.53
C PHE A 229 -1.40 -2.76 10.83
N THR A 230 -0.73 -3.78 10.31
CA THR A 230 -1.10 -5.18 10.54
C THR A 230 -1.04 -5.53 12.03
N GLY A 231 -0.02 -5.04 12.75
CA GLY A 231 0.16 -5.32 14.18
C GLY A 231 -0.76 -4.52 15.10
N CYS A 232 -1.12 -3.28 14.74
CA CYS A 232 -1.80 -2.35 15.64
C CYS A 232 -3.27 -2.08 15.28
N MET A 233 -3.65 -2.17 14.01
CA MET A 233 -4.94 -1.65 13.52
C MET A 233 -5.88 -2.70 12.95
N PHE A 234 -5.36 -3.85 12.50
CA PHE A 234 -6.11 -4.82 11.70
C PHE A 234 -7.26 -5.51 12.46
N ASN A 235 -7.14 -5.68 13.77
CA ASN A 235 -8.10 -6.45 14.58
C ASN A 235 -9.43 -5.73 14.87
N HIS A 236 -9.58 -4.46 14.50
CA HIS A 236 -10.80 -3.70 14.72
C HIS A 236 -11.53 -3.44 13.40
N ASN A 237 -12.65 -4.15 13.19
CA ASN A 237 -13.41 -4.12 11.93
C ASN A 237 -13.80 -2.70 11.48
N TYR A 238 -14.09 -1.79 12.42
CA TYR A 238 -14.48 -0.42 12.10
C TYR A 238 -13.35 0.40 11.46
N ASN A 239 -12.08 0.10 11.76
CA ASN A 239 -10.94 0.85 11.24
C ASN A 239 -10.87 0.75 9.71
N ILE A 240 -11.02 -0.46 9.18
CA ILE A 240 -11.00 -0.73 7.73
C ILE A 240 -12.17 -0.01 7.05
N ILE A 241 -13.36 -0.06 7.66
CA ILE A 241 -14.57 0.58 7.13
C ILE A 241 -14.38 2.10 7.06
N VAL A 242 -13.97 2.72 8.17
CA VAL A 242 -13.75 4.17 8.23
C VAL A 242 -12.63 4.60 7.31
N LEU A 243 -11.52 3.86 7.23
CA LEU A 243 -10.44 4.16 6.30
C LEU A 243 -10.91 4.11 4.84
N ARG A 244 -11.71 3.11 4.45
CA ARG A 244 -12.30 3.05 3.10
C ARG A 244 -13.21 4.24 2.83
N LEU A 245 -14.05 4.64 3.79
CA LEU A 245 -14.93 5.81 3.66
C LEU A 245 -14.13 7.11 3.52
N LEU A 246 -13.09 7.30 4.35
CA LEU A 246 -12.19 8.46 4.25
C LEU A 246 -11.47 8.48 2.91
N ARG A 247 -10.91 7.35 2.47
CA ARG A 247 -10.27 7.22 1.14
C ARG A 247 -11.24 7.55 0.00
N HIS A 248 -12.49 7.12 0.09
CA HIS A 248 -13.51 7.49 -0.90
C HIS A 248 -13.75 9.00 -0.94
N LEU A 249 -13.78 9.66 0.21
CA LEU A 249 -13.84 11.13 0.26
C LEU A 249 -12.60 11.79 -0.36
N GLN A 250 -11.41 11.19 -0.22
CA GLN A 250 -10.20 11.69 -0.89
C GLN A 250 -10.27 11.59 -2.42
N TYR A 251 -10.75 10.45 -2.93
CA TYR A 251 -10.77 10.15 -4.37
C TYR A 251 -11.76 11.01 -5.16
N ASN A 252 -12.87 11.40 -4.53
CA ASN A 252 -13.72 12.46 -5.07
C ASN A 252 -12.95 13.78 -4.95
N ASN A 253 -12.12 14.10 -5.96
CA ASN A 253 -11.13 15.19 -6.12
C ASN A 253 -11.64 16.64 -5.85
N GLN A 254 -12.65 16.78 -5.02
CA GLN A 254 -13.33 17.99 -4.60
C GLN A 254 -13.32 18.14 -3.08
N THR A 255 -12.88 17.13 -2.30
CA THR A 255 -12.74 17.28 -0.85
C THR A 255 -11.30 17.66 -0.45
N PRO A 256 -11.14 18.52 0.56
CA PRO A 256 -9.83 18.84 1.14
C PRO A 256 -9.07 17.66 1.76
N LEU A 257 -9.71 16.50 1.98
CA LEU A 257 -9.01 15.31 2.49
C LEU A 257 -8.02 14.75 1.47
N SER A 258 -8.14 15.09 0.19
CA SER A 258 -7.18 14.73 -0.88
C SER A 258 -5.75 15.20 -0.59
N TYR A 259 -5.56 16.24 0.24
CA TYR A 259 -4.23 16.67 0.67
C TYR A 259 -3.56 15.70 1.65
N LEU A 260 -4.32 14.85 2.36
CA LEU A 260 -3.76 13.89 3.31
C LEU A 260 -3.29 12.64 2.56
N ASN A 261 -2.08 12.15 2.83
CA ASN A 261 -1.69 10.82 2.38
C ASN A 261 -2.39 9.73 3.21
N LEU A 262 -2.41 8.49 2.70
CA LEU A 262 -3.07 7.36 3.37
C LEU A 262 -2.52 7.13 4.78
N TRP A 263 -1.22 7.30 4.98
CA TRP A 263 -0.59 7.10 6.28
C TRP A 263 -1.08 8.10 7.34
N CYS A 264 -1.30 9.36 6.96
CA CYS A 264 -1.93 10.37 7.83
C CYS A 264 -3.33 9.93 8.27
N LEU A 265 -4.15 9.40 7.34
CA LEU A 265 -5.48 8.89 7.68
C LEU A 265 -5.42 7.69 8.63
N VAL A 266 -4.51 6.76 8.38
CA VAL A 266 -4.29 5.59 9.24
C VAL A 266 -3.98 6.01 10.68
N LEU A 267 -3.04 6.95 10.85
CA LEU A 267 -2.66 7.44 12.18
C LEU A 267 -3.74 8.29 12.85
N LEU A 268 -4.53 9.05 12.08
CA LEU A 268 -5.71 9.75 12.61
C LEU A 268 -6.73 8.77 13.18
N VAL A 269 -7.08 7.73 12.41
CA VAL A 269 -8.03 6.69 12.86
C VAL A 269 -7.51 5.99 14.11
N HIS A 270 -6.22 5.64 14.16
CA HIS A 270 -5.61 5.07 15.36
C HIS A 270 -5.68 6.02 16.57
N LYS A 271 -5.36 7.31 16.38
CA LYS A 271 -5.46 8.32 17.46
C LYS A 271 -6.87 8.46 18.02
N CYS A 272 -7.91 8.20 17.22
CA CYS A 272 -9.29 8.24 17.70
C CYS A 272 -9.62 7.12 18.71
N GLN A 273 -8.80 6.07 18.78
CA GLN A 273 -9.01 4.93 19.67
C GLN A 273 -8.59 5.19 21.13
N THR A 274 -8.30 6.44 21.50
CA THR A 274 -8.07 6.85 22.91
C THR A 274 -9.28 6.63 23.81
N GLN A 275 -10.47 6.46 23.22
CA GLN A 275 -11.72 6.18 23.91
C GLN A 275 -12.34 4.90 23.32
N PRO A 276 -13.16 4.16 24.08
CA PRO A 276 -13.82 2.96 23.55
C PRO A 276 -14.69 3.32 22.34
N ILE A 277 -14.34 2.76 21.19
CA ILE A 277 -15.07 2.91 19.94
C ILE A 277 -16.02 1.71 19.80
N ASN A 278 -17.32 2.00 19.78
CA ASN A 278 -18.39 1.00 19.73
C ASN A 278 -19.23 1.03 18.46
N SER A 279 -18.98 1.97 17.53
CA SER A 279 -19.69 2.08 16.25
C SER A 279 -18.83 2.74 15.17
N ILE A 280 -19.22 2.55 13.90
CA ILE A 280 -18.55 3.19 12.75
C ILE A 280 -18.74 4.71 12.81
N THR A 281 -19.94 5.15 13.15
CA THR A 281 -20.32 6.56 13.34
C THR A 281 -19.42 7.21 14.38
N LYS A 282 -19.22 6.56 15.52
CA LYS A 282 -18.38 7.13 16.58
C LYS A 282 -16.95 7.32 16.11
N LEU A 283 -16.38 6.32 15.43
CA LEU A 283 -15.01 6.40 14.90
C LEU A 283 -14.89 7.47 13.80
N PHE A 284 -15.82 7.46 12.85
CA PHE A 284 -15.87 8.41 11.74
C PHE A 284 -15.96 9.85 12.26
N CYS A 285 -16.94 10.13 13.14
CA CYS A 285 -17.08 11.44 13.77
C CYS A 285 -15.84 11.84 14.55
N SER A 286 -15.23 10.92 15.30
CA SER A 286 -14.00 11.21 16.06
C SER A 286 -12.86 11.69 15.17
N VAL A 287 -12.69 11.13 13.97
CA VAL A 287 -11.68 11.60 13.01
C VAL A 287 -11.93 13.08 12.66
N PHE A 288 -13.17 13.43 12.35
CA PHE A 288 -13.54 14.81 12.04
C PHE A 288 -13.43 15.74 13.25
N THR A 289 -13.71 15.27 14.47
CA THR A 289 -13.49 16.04 15.70
C THR A 289 -12.02 16.36 15.93
N TYR A 290 -11.13 15.39 15.73
CA TYR A 290 -9.69 15.63 15.82
C TYR A 290 -9.23 16.65 14.77
N LEU A 291 -9.69 16.52 13.52
CA LEU A 291 -9.37 17.45 12.44
C LEU A 291 -9.94 18.87 12.69
N SER A 292 -11.19 18.97 13.16
CA SER A 292 -11.90 20.23 13.41
C SER A 292 -11.33 20.98 14.62
N SER A 293 -10.80 20.25 15.61
CA SER A 293 -10.07 20.82 16.75
C SER A 293 -8.74 21.47 16.37
N GLY A 294 -8.29 21.28 15.12
CA GLY A 294 -7.06 21.89 14.62
C GLY A 294 -5.81 21.07 14.90
N ILE A 295 -5.90 19.74 15.05
CA ILE A 295 -4.72 18.87 15.29
C ILE A 295 -3.59 19.09 14.26
N LEU A 296 -3.94 19.45 13.02
CA LEU A 296 -3.02 19.72 11.92
C LEU A 296 -2.55 21.17 11.84
N LEU A 297 -3.02 22.11 12.67
CA LEU A 297 -2.59 23.50 12.60
C LEU A 297 -1.12 23.65 13.01
N PRO A 298 -0.40 24.67 12.51
CA PRO A 298 1.02 24.84 12.81
C PRO A 298 1.28 25.25 14.27
N ASN A 299 2.48 24.91 14.78
CA ASN A 299 3.03 25.35 16.07
C ASN A 299 2.16 24.97 17.27
N LYS A 300 2.14 25.80 18.34
CA LYS A 300 1.41 25.58 19.60
C LYS A 300 -0.10 25.36 19.45
N LEU A 301 -0.66 25.60 18.27
CA LEU A 301 -2.09 25.45 17.98
C LEU A 301 -2.45 24.02 17.56
N GLY A 302 -1.52 23.25 17.01
CA GLY A 302 -1.76 21.85 16.62
C GLY A 302 -0.80 20.90 17.32
N LEU A 303 -1.30 19.72 17.67
CA LEU A 303 -0.49 18.67 18.30
C LEU A 303 0.36 17.89 17.30
N GLY A 304 0.04 17.97 16.00
CA GLY A 304 0.66 17.18 14.95
C GLY A 304 0.34 15.69 15.07
N ILE A 305 0.86 14.91 14.12
CA ILE A 305 0.70 13.45 14.10
C ILE A 305 2.09 12.83 13.98
N ILE A 306 2.62 12.35 15.10
CA ILE A 306 3.95 11.73 15.11
C ILE A 306 3.90 10.34 14.44
N ASP A 307 4.86 10.07 13.57
CA ASP A 307 5.05 8.76 12.94
C ASP A 307 5.58 7.73 13.96
N PRO A 308 4.83 6.67 14.30
CA PRO A 308 5.31 5.62 15.21
C PRO A 308 6.37 4.70 14.58
N CYS A 309 6.59 4.78 13.27
CA CYS A 309 7.55 3.96 12.54
C CYS A 309 8.93 4.62 12.36
N GLU A 310 9.07 5.86 12.81
CA GLU A 310 10.33 6.59 12.78
C GLU A 310 10.94 6.74 14.17
N LYS A 311 12.28 6.81 14.23
CA LYS A 311 13.00 6.97 15.50
C LYS A 311 12.87 8.39 16.06
N ASP A 312 13.01 9.36 15.17
CA ASP A 312 12.86 10.77 15.50
C ASP A 312 11.37 11.14 15.47
N PRO A 313 10.90 12.05 16.33
CA PRO A 313 9.51 12.46 16.41
C PRO A 313 9.12 13.31 15.18
N ILE A 314 8.87 12.65 14.06
CA ILE A 314 8.54 13.26 12.77
C ILE A 314 7.02 13.42 12.68
N ASP A 315 6.55 14.66 12.45
CA ASP A 315 5.15 14.91 12.10
C ASP A 315 4.87 14.43 10.67
N VAL A 316 4.00 13.43 10.51
CA VAL A 316 3.64 12.88 9.19
C VAL A 316 2.97 13.92 8.30
N ALA A 317 2.34 14.94 8.89
CA ALA A 317 1.64 16.00 8.15
C ALA A 317 2.56 17.17 7.75
N ASN A 318 3.88 17.11 8.05
CA ASN A 318 4.80 18.24 7.86
C ASN A 318 4.88 18.77 6.41
N TYR A 319 4.54 17.94 5.42
CA TYR A 319 4.51 18.35 4.01
C TYR A 319 3.35 19.31 3.66
N LEU A 320 2.35 19.45 4.54
CA LEU A 320 1.20 20.32 4.29
C LEU A 320 1.54 21.78 4.54
N THR A 321 1.09 22.64 3.62
CA THR A 321 1.16 24.10 3.82
C THR A 321 0.17 24.56 4.90
N ASN A 322 0.41 25.73 5.49
CA ASN A 322 -0.51 26.31 6.48
C ASN A 322 -1.92 26.53 5.90
N GLU A 323 -2.01 26.87 4.61
CA GLU A 323 -3.27 27.01 3.91
C GLU A 323 -4.01 25.67 3.79
N GLN A 324 -3.33 24.62 3.33
CA GLN A 324 -3.91 23.27 3.24
C GLN A 324 -4.40 22.78 4.61
N ARG A 325 -3.61 22.99 5.67
CA ARG A 325 -3.99 22.67 7.06
C ARG A 325 -5.27 23.40 7.47
N SER A 326 -5.37 24.71 7.21
CA SER A 326 -6.57 25.49 7.51
C SER A 326 -7.79 25.00 6.73
N ILE A 327 -7.65 24.73 5.43
CA ILE A 327 -8.75 24.25 4.58
C ILE A 327 -9.27 22.89 5.09
N ILE A 328 -8.38 21.97 5.47
CA ILE A 328 -8.77 20.67 6.04
C ILE A 328 -9.53 20.87 7.36
N THR A 329 -9.05 21.74 8.25
CA THR A 329 -9.71 22.02 9.54
C THR A 329 -11.10 22.64 9.32
N THR A 330 -11.23 23.63 8.44
CA THR A 330 -12.53 24.25 8.11
C THR A 330 -13.49 23.24 7.47
N TYR A 331 -12.98 22.38 6.60
CA TYR A 331 -13.77 21.29 6.02
C TYR A 331 -14.28 20.33 7.10
N ALA A 332 -13.43 19.92 8.03
CA ALA A 332 -13.82 19.03 9.12
C ALA A 332 -14.87 19.66 10.04
N GLN A 333 -14.72 20.94 10.38
CA GLN A 333 -15.74 21.70 11.11
C GLN A 333 -17.08 21.74 10.37
N ASN A 334 -17.05 21.87 9.04
CA ASN A 334 -18.28 21.82 8.24
C ASN A 334 -18.91 20.42 8.25
N ILE A 335 -18.11 19.35 8.14
CA ILE A 335 -18.61 17.98 8.21
C ILE A 335 -19.30 17.70 9.56
N GLU A 336 -18.72 18.13 10.68
CA GLU A 336 -19.38 17.98 11.99
C GLU A 336 -20.73 18.69 12.05
N ARG A 337 -20.86 19.88 11.47
CA ARG A 337 -22.14 20.59 11.37
C ARG A 337 -23.13 19.82 10.50
N LEU A 338 -22.71 19.32 9.34
CA LEU A 338 -23.56 18.53 8.44
C LEU A 338 -24.07 17.26 9.13
N ILE A 339 -23.23 16.55 9.89
CA ILE A 339 -23.64 15.39 10.68
C ILE A 339 -24.64 15.81 11.76
N THR A 340 -24.34 16.88 12.50
CA THR A 340 -25.21 17.40 13.58
C THR A 340 -26.60 17.78 13.07
N PHE A 341 -26.69 18.35 11.87
CA PHE A 341 -27.96 18.76 11.24
C PHE A 341 -28.54 17.71 10.28
N GLU A 342 -28.09 16.45 10.34
CA GLU A 342 -28.57 15.32 9.53
C GLU A 342 -28.52 15.55 8.01
N GLN A 343 -27.61 16.40 7.52
CA GLN A 343 -27.44 16.71 6.10
C GLN A 343 -26.45 15.73 5.43
N PHE A 344 -26.67 14.43 5.64
CA PHE A 344 -25.71 13.41 5.25
C PHE A 344 -25.50 13.29 3.73
N ASP A 345 -26.53 13.62 2.93
CA ASP A 345 -26.45 13.62 1.47
C ASP A 345 -25.42 14.64 0.94
N LYS A 346 -25.06 15.65 1.72
CA LYS A 346 -23.99 16.60 1.37
C LYS A 346 -22.59 16.04 1.64
N ILE A 347 -22.48 15.04 2.51
CA ILE A 347 -21.23 14.34 2.82
C ILE A 347 -21.01 13.21 1.81
N PHE A 348 -22.06 12.43 1.56
CA PHE A 348 -22.08 11.36 0.58
C PHE A 348 -23.22 11.60 -0.41
N PRO A 349 -22.98 12.39 -1.47
CA PRO A 349 -23.97 12.58 -2.52
C PRO A 349 -24.41 11.24 -3.11
N LEU A 350 -25.70 11.10 -3.35
CA LEU A 350 -26.22 10.03 -4.19
C LEU A 350 -25.60 10.24 -5.58
N ASN A 351 -24.95 9.20 -6.13
CA ASN A 351 -24.44 9.26 -7.49
C ASN A 351 -25.64 9.58 -8.38
N GLN A 352 -25.65 10.77 -9.00
CA GLN A 352 -26.51 10.98 -10.15
C GLN A 352 -26.02 9.98 -11.18
N GLN A 353 -26.79 8.92 -11.42
CA GLN A 353 -26.59 8.05 -12.56
C GLN A 353 -26.54 8.98 -13.77
N THR A 354 -25.36 9.13 -14.34
CA THR A 354 -25.21 9.72 -15.66
C THR A 354 -25.71 8.62 -16.59
N ASP A 355 -26.95 8.80 -17.04
CA ASP A 355 -27.60 7.97 -18.05
C ASP A 355 -26.77 7.86 -19.34
#